data_AF-J3K1B7-F1
#
_entry.id   AF-J3K1B7-F1
#
_cell.length_a   1.000
_cell.length_b   1.000
_cell.length_c   1.000
_cell.angle_alpha   90.00
_cell.angle_beta   90.00
_cell.angle_gamma   90.00
#
_symmetry.space_group_name_H-M   'P 1'
#
loop_
_entity.id
_entity.type
_entity.pdbx_description
1 polymer ?
#
loop_
_entity_poly.entity_id
_entity_poly.type
_entity_poly.pdbx_seq_one_letter_code
_entity_poly.pdbx_strand_id
1 'polypeptide(L)'
;MVKLGKSSKRTPVRLRHKIEKASTAKQRKQRKLAKKNPQWRSKLKKDPGIPNLFPYKDKVLHEIEERKRLKEEEAMRLREEVLLRRRGVGGVDSLPDAELAHVEELDRAHDLIDDEMEDGDDPGPMAALLASAKARAIEYAEQNGDEQFHKVDEDVDKIEDESGFGGDNILSVKPSSGPVLIETSRRAFDKMFKQVIEAADVVLYVLDARDPEGTRSKEVEREIMAADGGSKRLILILNKIDLVPPSVLKGWLSHLRRSFPTLPLRASTGAPSSNSFDHKQMTVKATTEALLKALKSYVHSKQLKRSISAGVIGYPNVGKSSVINALVSRLNRGAASTCPVGAEAGITTSLREIKIDNKLKLIDSPGIVFPNSDKRKPLYKKLNEEARLILLNAIPPKQISDPIPAVALLLDRLSSSGLISKMLEFYSIPPLFPLNGEKTNDFLVQVARKRGRLGKGGVPNINSAAMTVITDWRDGRIQGWLEPPMLQVASSTDCSSTSIGWDTKTIVSEWSKEFKMEGLWGNEDYQGDEMME
;
A
#
# COMPACT_ATOMS: atom_id res chain seq x y z
N MET A 1 -20.12 46.77 5.61
CA MET A 1 -20.19 45.36 5.14
C MET A 1 -21.36 45.26 4.14
N VAL A 2 -21.08 45.35 2.84
CA VAL A 2 -22.13 45.35 1.80
C VAL A 2 -22.74 43.95 1.72
N LYS A 3 -24.00 43.79 2.12
CA LYS A 3 -24.73 42.53 1.98
C LYS A 3 -24.98 42.28 0.48
N LEU A 4 -24.11 41.47 -0.14
CA LEU A 4 -24.35 40.93 -1.48
C LEU A 4 -25.72 40.24 -1.49
N GLY A 5 -26.61 40.69 -2.39
CA GLY A 5 -28.01 40.28 -2.43
C GLY A 5 -28.18 38.77 -2.54
N LYS A 6 -29.06 38.20 -1.72
CA LYS A 6 -29.44 36.78 -1.81
C LYS A 6 -30.07 36.51 -3.17
N SER A 7 -29.52 35.56 -3.92
CA SER A 7 -30.10 35.13 -5.20
C SER A 7 -31.51 34.59 -4.99
N SER A 8 -32.45 35.02 -5.83
CA SER A 8 -33.84 34.59 -5.77
C SER A 8 -33.96 33.06 -5.90
N LYS A 9 -34.78 32.44 -5.05
CA LYS A 9 -35.14 31.02 -5.15
C LYS A 9 -36.16 30.75 -6.26
N ARG A 10 -36.69 31.80 -6.93
CA ARG A 10 -37.63 31.64 -8.04
C ARG A 10 -36.90 31.09 -9.26
N THR A 11 -37.35 29.94 -9.74
CA THR A 11 -36.80 29.30 -10.94
C THR A 11 -37.55 29.78 -12.19
N PRO A 12 -36.86 30.33 -13.20
CA PRO A 12 -37.51 30.73 -14.44
C PRO A 12 -38.07 29.52 -15.19
N VAL A 13 -39.22 29.69 -15.85
CA VAL A 13 -39.94 28.61 -16.55
C VAL A 13 -39.04 27.91 -17.59
N ARG A 14 -38.22 28.68 -18.32
CA ARG A 14 -37.23 28.16 -19.27
C ARG A 14 -36.24 27.18 -18.62
N LEU A 15 -35.80 27.45 -17.39
CA LEU A 15 -34.88 26.57 -16.67
C LEU A 15 -35.58 25.27 -16.24
N ARG A 16 -36.83 25.35 -15.77
CA ARG A 16 -37.64 24.16 -15.44
C ARG A 16 -37.79 23.24 -16.65
N HIS A 17 -38.21 23.79 -17.78
CA HIS A 17 -38.41 23.02 -19.01
C HIS A 17 -37.11 22.44 -19.57
N LYS A 18 -35.98 23.13 -19.37
CA LYS A 18 -34.64 22.62 -19.72
C LYS A 18 -34.21 21.46 -18.82
N ILE A 19 -34.47 21.55 -17.52
CA ILE A 19 -34.17 20.48 -16.55
C ILE A 19 -35.02 19.24 -16.87
N GLU A 20 -36.29 19.42 -17.17
CA GLU A 20 -37.21 18.34 -17.55
C GLU A 20 -36.75 17.61 -18.81
N LYS A 21 -36.43 18.36 -19.89
CA LYS A 21 -35.86 17.80 -21.13
C LYS A 21 -34.52 17.08 -20.89
N ALA A 22 -33.66 17.62 -20.02
CA ALA A 22 -32.39 16.99 -19.68
C ALA A 22 -32.58 15.70 -18.86
N SER A 23 -33.55 15.68 -17.93
CA SER A 23 -33.89 14.52 -17.11
C SER A 23 -34.43 13.37 -17.96
N THR A 24 -35.39 13.66 -18.84
CA THR A 24 -35.97 12.67 -19.77
C THR A 24 -34.91 12.12 -20.73
N ALA A 25 -34.02 12.97 -21.27
CA ALA A 25 -32.90 12.53 -22.09
C ALA A 25 -31.92 11.62 -21.34
N LYS A 26 -31.59 11.96 -20.08
CA LYS A 26 -30.75 11.13 -19.20
C LYS A 26 -31.38 9.77 -18.95
N GLN A 27 -32.67 9.72 -18.62
CA GLN A 27 -33.40 8.46 -18.40
C GLN A 27 -33.45 7.61 -19.68
N ARG A 28 -33.68 8.23 -20.85
CA ARG A 28 -33.65 7.52 -22.14
C ARG A 28 -32.26 6.93 -22.43
N LYS A 29 -31.19 7.65 -22.13
CA LYS A 29 -29.81 7.15 -22.26
C LYS A 29 -29.53 6.00 -21.29
N GLN A 30 -29.96 6.11 -20.04
CA GLN A 30 -29.82 5.06 -19.03
C GLN A 30 -30.57 3.78 -19.43
N ARG A 31 -31.80 3.88 -19.96
CA ARG A 31 -32.54 2.70 -20.49
C ARG A 31 -31.80 2.02 -21.63
N LYS A 32 -31.18 2.78 -22.55
CA LYS A 32 -30.37 2.21 -23.63
C LYS A 32 -29.10 1.52 -23.13
N LEU A 33 -28.44 2.09 -22.11
CA LEU A 33 -27.25 1.50 -21.48
C LEU A 33 -27.61 0.26 -20.65
N ALA A 34 -28.73 0.27 -19.94
CA ALA A 34 -29.21 -0.86 -19.14
C ALA A 34 -29.49 -2.10 -20.01
N LYS A 35 -30.07 -1.92 -21.20
CA LYS A 35 -30.27 -3.01 -22.18
C LYS A 35 -28.97 -3.58 -22.76
N LYS A 36 -27.86 -2.86 -22.68
CA LYS A 36 -26.52 -3.30 -23.14
C LYS A 36 -25.69 -3.94 -22.03
N ASN A 37 -26.14 -3.89 -20.77
CA ASN A 37 -25.41 -4.50 -19.65
C ASN A 37 -25.73 -6.02 -19.60
N PRO A 38 -24.73 -6.92 -19.71
CA PRO A 38 -24.94 -8.37 -19.64
C PRO A 38 -25.59 -8.84 -18.32
N GLN A 39 -25.47 -8.07 -17.25
CA GLN A 39 -26.13 -8.35 -15.95
C GLN A 39 -27.66 -8.19 -15.95
N TRP A 40 -28.28 -7.63 -17.00
CA TRP A 40 -29.74 -7.63 -17.14
C TRP A 40 -30.30 -9.06 -17.26
N ARG A 41 -29.49 -10.03 -17.69
CA ARG A 41 -29.92 -11.41 -17.96
C ARG A 41 -29.86 -12.33 -16.73
N SER A 42 -29.19 -11.95 -15.63
CA SER A 42 -29.21 -12.75 -14.40
C SER A 42 -30.55 -12.53 -13.68
N LYS A 43 -31.47 -13.48 -13.81
CA LYS A 43 -32.84 -13.39 -13.26
C LYS A 43 -32.92 -13.53 -11.74
N LEU A 44 -31.86 -13.92 -11.05
CA LEU A 44 -31.87 -14.05 -9.60
C LEU A 44 -31.27 -12.81 -8.92
N LYS A 45 -32.09 -12.16 -8.07
CA LYS A 45 -31.61 -11.16 -7.12
C LYS A 45 -30.85 -11.91 -6.03
N LYS A 46 -29.58 -11.55 -5.81
CA LYS A 46 -28.84 -12.04 -4.64
C LYS A 46 -29.53 -11.52 -3.38
N ASP A 47 -30.06 -12.43 -2.58
CA ASP A 47 -30.65 -12.11 -1.28
C ASP A 47 -29.51 -11.66 -0.33
N PRO A 48 -29.62 -10.50 0.35
CA PRO A 48 -28.64 -10.06 1.33
C PRO A 48 -28.50 -10.99 2.56
N GLY A 49 -29.36 -12.00 2.72
CA GLY A 49 -29.25 -13.01 3.75
C GLY A 49 -29.55 -12.48 5.16
N ILE A 50 -29.30 -13.31 6.18
CA ILE A 50 -29.59 -12.95 7.57
C ILE A 50 -28.48 -12.04 8.12
N PRO A 51 -28.79 -10.79 8.54
CA PRO A 51 -27.79 -9.87 9.07
C PRO A 51 -27.10 -10.41 10.33
N ASN A 52 -25.78 -10.18 10.45
CA ASN A 52 -24.97 -10.67 11.57
C ASN A 52 -25.36 -10.12 12.96
N LEU A 53 -26.05 -8.98 13.02
CA LEU A 53 -26.47 -8.37 14.29
C LEU A 53 -27.80 -8.93 14.82
N PHE A 54 -28.41 -9.89 14.11
CA PHE A 54 -29.68 -10.46 14.54
C PHE A 54 -29.48 -11.36 15.78
N PRO A 55 -30.08 -11.04 16.95
CA PRO A 55 -29.80 -11.73 18.22
C PRO A 55 -30.10 -13.23 18.23
N TYR A 56 -30.95 -13.71 17.34
CA TYR A 56 -31.33 -15.12 17.22
C TYR A 56 -30.87 -15.75 15.91
N LYS A 57 -29.81 -15.22 15.28
CA LYS A 57 -29.29 -15.71 13.99
C LYS A 57 -29.04 -17.22 14.01
N ASP A 58 -28.41 -17.72 15.07
CA ASP A 58 -28.05 -19.13 15.17
C ASP A 58 -29.28 -20.05 15.29
N LYS A 59 -30.35 -19.57 15.95
CA LYS A 59 -31.63 -20.28 16.00
C LYS A 59 -32.30 -20.35 14.62
N VAL A 60 -32.26 -19.25 13.88
CA VAL A 60 -32.82 -19.19 12.53
C VAL A 60 -32.03 -20.06 11.56
N LEU A 61 -30.70 -20.12 11.69
CA LEU A 61 -29.86 -21.01 10.88
C LEU A 61 -30.16 -22.49 11.17
N HIS A 62 -30.29 -22.87 12.45
CA HIS A 62 -30.64 -24.23 12.85
C HIS A 62 -32.03 -24.64 12.37
N GLU A 63 -33.02 -23.74 12.48
CA GLU A 63 -34.38 -23.98 11.98
C GLU A 63 -34.41 -24.16 10.46
N ILE A 64 -33.58 -23.42 9.71
CA ILE A 64 -33.45 -23.57 8.26
C ILE A 64 -32.82 -24.92 7.90
N GLU A 65 -31.81 -25.37 8.66
CA GLU A 65 -31.12 -26.63 8.41
C GLU A 65 -32.00 -27.85 8.72
N GLU A 66 -32.72 -27.84 9.85
CA GLU A 66 -33.72 -28.87 10.16
C GLU A 66 -34.83 -28.92 9.11
N ARG A 67 -35.30 -27.75 8.66
CA ARG A 67 -36.34 -27.66 7.62
C ARG A 67 -35.84 -28.16 6.26
N LYS A 68 -34.56 -27.96 5.92
CA LYS A 68 -33.95 -28.55 4.73
C LYS A 68 -33.89 -30.07 4.84
N ARG A 69 -33.39 -30.59 5.96
CA ARG A 69 -33.28 -32.03 6.20
C ARG A 69 -34.63 -32.75 6.12
N LEU A 70 -35.65 -32.21 6.78
CA LEU A 70 -37.01 -32.75 6.71
C LEU A 70 -37.55 -32.74 5.28
N LYS A 71 -37.30 -31.66 4.53
CA LYS A 71 -37.74 -31.54 3.13
C LYS A 71 -37.03 -32.52 2.20
N GLU A 72 -35.74 -32.78 2.43
CA GLU A 72 -34.96 -33.79 1.70
C GLU A 72 -35.44 -35.22 2.01
N GLU A 73 -35.68 -35.53 3.29
CA GLU A 73 -36.22 -36.82 3.73
C GLU A 73 -37.64 -37.04 3.15
N GLU A 74 -38.50 -36.02 3.17
CA GLU A 74 -39.84 -36.08 2.54
C GLU A 74 -39.75 -36.27 1.02
N ALA A 75 -38.83 -35.56 0.34
CA ALA A 75 -38.63 -35.70 -1.10
C ALA A 75 -38.10 -37.09 -1.48
N MET A 76 -37.18 -37.66 -0.69
CA MET A 76 -36.70 -39.02 -0.90
C MET A 76 -37.81 -40.05 -0.68
N ARG A 77 -38.62 -39.89 0.38
CA ARG A 77 -39.75 -40.78 0.65
C ARG A 77 -40.79 -40.72 -0.46
N LEU A 78 -41.09 -39.52 -0.96
CA LEU A 78 -42.00 -39.31 -2.10
C LEU A 78 -41.44 -39.95 -3.38
N ARG A 79 -40.13 -39.81 -3.64
CA ARG A 79 -39.45 -40.39 -4.80
C ARG A 79 -39.47 -41.93 -4.76
N GLU A 80 -39.25 -42.51 -3.58
CA GLU A 80 -39.30 -43.95 -3.36
C GLU A 80 -40.73 -44.50 -3.51
N GLU A 81 -41.74 -43.79 -2.99
CA GLU A 81 -43.15 -44.13 -3.13
C GLU A 81 -43.61 -44.09 -4.60
N VAL A 82 -43.20 -43.06 -5.35
CA VAL A 82 -43.45 -42.96 -6.80
C VAL A 82 -42.76 -44.09 -7.57
N LEU A 83 -41.51 -44.45 -7.22
CA LEU A 83 -40.77 -45.57 -7.81
C LEU A 83 -41.43 -46.92 -7.53
N LEU A 84 -41.88 -47.15 -6.29
CA LEU A 84 -42.59 -48.38 -5.89
C LEU A 84 -43.95 -48.48 -6.58
N ARG A 85 -44.69 -47.37 -6.71
CA ARG A 85 -45.98 -47.32 -7.42
C ARG A 85 -45.79 -47.54 -8.93
N ARG A 86 -44.70 -47.03 -9.51
CA ARG A 86 -44.28 -47.31 -10.90
C ARG A 86 -43.84 -48.77 -11.10
N ARG A 87 -43.25 -49.40 -10.08
CA ARG A 87 -42.81 -50.82 -10.12
C ARG A 87 -43.96 -51.79 -9.87
N GLY A 88 -45.00 -51.37 -9.14
CA GLY A 88 -46.20 -52.14 -8.82
C GLY A 88 -47.28 -52.16 -9.90
N VAL A 89 -47.25 -51.23 -10.86
CA VAL A 89 -48.15 -51.22 -12.03
C VAL A 89 -47.35 -51.62 -13.27
N GLY A 90 -47.44 -52.90 -13.62
CA GLY A 90 -46.97 -53.39 -14.92
C GLY A 90 -47.86 -52.82 -16.04
N GLY A 91 -47.43 -51.71 -16.64
CA GLY A 91 -48.08 -51.14 -17.82
C GLY A 91 -47.95 -49.62 -17.88
N VAL A 92 -47.13 -49.13 -18.81
CA VAL A 92 -47.13 -47.73 -19.25
C VAL A 92 -48.42 -47.55 -20.06
N ASP A 93 -49.48 -47.00 -19.47
CA ASP A 93 -50.60 -46.28 -20.15
C ASP A 93 -51.85 -46.06 -19.27
N SER A 94 -51.71 -45.74 -17.98
CA SER A 94 -52.86 -45.22 -17.21
C SER A 94 -52.46 -44.50 -15.92
N LEU A 95 -51.82 -43.32 -16.04
CA LEU A 95 -51.72 -42.33 -14.97
C LEU A 95 -52.33 -41.01 -15.48
N PRO A 96 -53.16 -40.30 -14.70
CA PRO A 96 -53.79 -39.06 -15.14
C PRO A 96 -52.76 -37.93 -15.31
N ASP A 97 -52.90 -37.12 -16.37
CA ASP A 97 -51.98 -36.02 -16.77
C ASP A 97 -51.63 -35.02 -15.65
N ALA A 98 -52.47 -34.91 -14.61
CA ALA A 98 -52.23 -34.06 -13.45
C ALA A 98 -51.06 -34.55 -12.57
N GLU A 99 -50.80 -35.87 -12.50
CA GLU A 99 -49.68 -36.43 -11.71
C GLU A 99 -48.35 -36.37 -12.49
N LEU A 100 -48.38 -36.44 -13.83
CA LEU A 100 -47.19 -36.23 -14.68
C LEU A 100 -46.67 -34.78 -14.59
N ALA A 101 -47.56 -33.81 -14.46
CA ALA A 101 -47.19 -32.41 -14.24
C ALA A 101 -46.44 -32.19 -12.90
N HIS A 102 -46.83 -32.92 -11.84
CA HIS A 102 -46.15 -32.85 -10.54
C HIS A 102 -44.77 -33.52 -10.55
N VAL A 103 -44.58 -34.61 -11.30
CA VAL A 103 -43.26 -35.25 -11.47
C VAL A 103 -42.33 -34.37 -12.31
N GLU A 104 -42.83 -33.76 -13.39
CA GLU A 104 -42.06 -32.79 -14.18
C GLU A 104 -41.72 -31.49 -13.42
N GLU A 105 -42.53 -31.09 -12.44
CA GLU A 105 -42.28 -29.94 -11.58
C GLU A 105 -41.25 -30.27 -10.49
N LEU A 106 -41.21 -31.52 -10.01
CA LEU A 106 -40.19 -32.04 -9.09
C LEU A 106 -38.82 -32.25 -9.77
N ASP A 107 -38.79 -32.76 -11.00
CA ASP A 107 -37.55 -32.90 -11.78
C ASP A 107 -36.96 -31.52 -12.13
N ARG A 108 -37.79 -30.52 -12.47
CA ARG A 108 -37.34 -29.12 -12.64
C ARG A 108 -36.86 -28.47 -11.34
N ALA A 109 -37.38 -28.88 -10.18
CA ALA A 109 -36.92 -28.38 -8.89
C ALA A 109 -35.57 -29.00 -8.46
N HIS A 110 -35.27 -30.22 -8.90
CA HIS A 110 -33.97 -30.86 -8.70
C HIS A 110 -32.88 -30.20 -9.56
N ASP A 111 -33.18 -29.88 -10.82
CA ASP A 111 -32.24 -29.16 -11.71
C ASP A 111 -31.91 -27.73 -11.21
N LEU A 112 -32.84 -27.08 -10.49
CA LEU A 112 -32.61 -25.76 -9.90
C LEU A 112 -31.79 -25.77 -8.60
N ILE A 113 -31.61 -26.93 -7.97
CA ILE A 113 -30.76 -27.09 -6.77
C ILE A 113 -29.31 -27.38 -7.19
N ASP A 114 -29.11 -28.10 -8.30
CA ASP A 114 -27.77 -28.29 -8.89
C ASP A 114 -27.19 -26.97 -9.43
N ASP A 115 -28.00 -26.10 -10.03
CA ASP A 115 -27.57 -24.77 -10.52
C ASP A 115 -27.20 -23.75 -9.40
N GLU A 116 -27.55 -24.00 -8.12
CA GLU A 116 -27.13 -23.18 -6.97
C GLU A 116 -25.89 -23.73 -6.22
N MET A 117 -25.40 -24.91 -6.62
CA MET A 117 -24.18 -25.54 -6.08
C MET A 117 -23.03 -25.61 -7.09
N GLU A 118 -23.19 -25.03 -8.28
CA GLU A 118 -22.12 -24.93 -9.28
C GLU A 118 -21.43 -23.55 -9.24
N ASP A 119 -20.76 -23.26 -8.12
CA ASP A 119 -19.66 -22.29 -8.08
C ASP A 119 -18.63 -22.75 -7.03
N GLY A 120 -17.86 -23.78 -7.41
CA GLY A 120 -16.46 -23.94 -7.00
C GLY A 120 -16.18 -24.87 -5.82
N ASP A 121 -16.17 -26.18 -6.08
CA ASP A 121 -14.99 -27.04 -5.89
C ASP A 121 -15.37 -28.48 -6.30
N ASP A 122 -15.17 -28.80 -7.58
CA ASP A 122 -15.34 -30.15 -8.13
C ASP A 122 -14.28 -31.08 -7.48
N PRO A 123 -14.67 -32.11 -6.69
CA PRO A 123 -13.74 -32.97 -6.00
C PRO A 123 -13.14 -33.96 -7.00
N GLY A 124 -11.98 -33.62 -7.54
CA GLY A 124 -11.22 -34.53 -8.38
C GLY A 124 -10.97 -35.90 -7.70
N PRO A 125 -10.68 -36.95 -8.47
CA PRO A 125 -10.58 -38.36 -8.01
C PRO A 125 -9.58 -38.58 -6.87
N MET A 126 -8.67 -37.63 -6.63
CA MET A 126 -7.71 -37.63 -5.52
C MET A 126 -8.35 -37.32 -4.15
N ALA A 127 -9.45 -36.57 -4.10
CA ALA A 127 -10.16 -36.24 -2.86
C ALA A 127 -10.94 -37.45 -2.31
N ALA A 128 -11.57 -38.23 -3.19
CA ALA A 128 -12.18 -39.51 -2.84
C ALA A 128 -11.14 -40.53 -2.35
N LEU A 129 -9.95 -40.54 -2.97
CA LEU A 129 -8.83 -41.39 -2.58
C LEU A 129 -8.27 -41.00 -1.20
N LEU A 130 -8.14 -39.70 -0.92
CA LEU A 130 -7.73 -39.18 0.39
C LEU A 130 -8.77 -39.43 1.49
N ALA A 131 -10.07 -39.35 1.17
CA ALA A 131 -11.14 -39.68 2.10
C ALA A 131 -11.16 -41.19 2.43
N SER A 132 -10.98 -42.03 1.42
CA SER A 132 -10.87 -43.49 1.59
C SER A 132 -9.60 -43.88 2.36
N ALA A 133 -8.46 -43.23 2.09
CA ALA A 133 -7.21 -43.46 2.81
C ALA A 133 -7.30 -43.04 4.29
N LYS A 134 -7.99 -41.92 4.58
CA LYS A 134 -8.21 -41.45 5.96
C LYS A 134 -9.16 -42.36 6.74
N ALA A 135 -10.24 -42.83 6.12
CA ALA A 135 -11.16 -43.78 6.76
C ALA A 135 -10.44 -45.09 7.13
N ARG A 136 -9.60 -45.61 6.22
CA ARG A 136 -8.83 -46.84 6.44
C ARG A 136 -7.73 -46.68 7.49
N ALA A 137 -7.13 -45.49 7.61
CA ALA A 137 -6.14 -45.21 8.65
C ALA A 137 -6.77 -45.13 10.05
N ILE A 138 -8.02 -44.68 10.15
CA ILE A 138 -8.79 -44.63 11.40
C ILE A 138 -9.17 -46.06 11.83
N GLU A 139 -9.67 -46.87 10.91
CA GLU A 139 -10.01 -48.29 11.19
C GLU A 139 -8.78 -49.10 11.65
N TYR A 140 -7.60 -48.81 11.10
CA TYR A 140 -6.36 -49.49 11.48
C TYR A 140 -5.83 -49.03 12.86
N ALA A 141 -6.04 -47.76 13.22
CA ALA A 141 -5.69 -47.22 14.53
C ALA A 141 -6.64 -47.72 15.64
N GLU A 142 -7.90 -47.97 15.31
CA GLU A 142 -8.87 -48.53 16.27
C GLU A 142 -8.68 -50.04 16.52
N GLN A 143 -8.11 -50.79 15.58
CA GLN A 143 -7.88 -52.24 15.73
C GLN A 143 -6.59 -52.60 16.45
N ASN A 144 -5.57 -51.75 16.41
CA ASN A 144 -4.28 -52.01 17.05
C ASN A 144 -4.01 -50.97 18.13
N GLY A 145 -4.42 -51.29 19.37
CA GLY A 145 -4.17 -50.46 20.54
C GLY A 145 -2.70 -50.08 20.67
N ASP A 146 -2.47 -48.79 20.95
CA ASP A 146 -1.19 -48.09 20.89
C ASP A 146 -0.01 -48.79 21.58
N GLU A 147 1.05 -49.04 20.83
CA GLU A 147 2.42 -49.07 21.36
C GLU A 147 3.36 -48.19 20.53
N GLN A 148 4.16 -47.45 21.29
CA GLN A 148 4.96 -46.28 20.96
C GLN A 148 6.37 -46.69 20.51
N PHE A 149 6.85 -46.32 19.31
CA PHE A 149 8.29 -46.18 19.06
C PHE A 149 8.66 -45.20 17.93
N HIS A 150 9.87 -44.68 18.07
CA HIS A 150 10.39 -43.36 17.74
C HIS A 150 11.05 -43.18 16.35
N LYS A 151 10.94 -41.93 15.84
CA LYS A 151 11.94 -41.07 15.15
C LYS A 151 12.72 -41.59 13.93
N VAL A 152 12.57 -40.87 12.81
CA VAL A 152 13.68 -40.09 12.21
C VAL A 152 13.09 -38.79 11.65
N ASP A 153 13.36 -37.66 12.31
CA ASP A 153 13.25 -36.32 11.72
C ASP A 153 14.55 -35.59 12.09
N GLU A 154 15.41 -35.38 11.09
CA GLU A 154 16.51 -34.41 11.09
C GLU A 154 16.09 -33.20 10.23
N ASP A 155 16.15 -32.04 10.89
CA ASP A 155 16.40 -30.66 10.42
C ASP A 155 15.32 -29.93 9.57
N VAL A 156 14.49 -29.00 10.10
CA VAL A 156 14.70 -27.78 10.96
C VAL A 156 15.40 -26.66 10.16
N ASP A 157 14.80 -25.47 9.94
CA ASP A 157 14.65 -24.42 10.95
C ASP A 157 13.31 -23.65 10.92
N LYS A 158 12.56 -23.82 12.01
CA LYS A 158 11.90 -22.73 12.76
C LYS A 158 12.85 -22.37 13.91
N ILE A 159 12.93 -21.08 14.25
CA ILE A 159 13.34 -20.65 15.59
C ILE A 159 12.14 -19.97 16.25
N GLU A 160 11.86 -20.46 17.45
CA GLU A 160 10.80 -20.10 18.40
C GLU A 160 11.10 -18.79 19.12
N ASP A 161 10.15 -18.33 19.94
CA ASP A 161 10.45 -18.04 21.35
C ASP A 161 9.13 -17.92 22.12
N GLU A 162 8.80 -19.00 22.84
CA GLU A 162 8.04 -18.97 24.09
C GLU A 162 9.01 -18.97 25.29
N SER A 163 8.72 -18.11 26.26
CA SER A 163 8.90 -18.31 27.71
C SER A 163 8.05 -17.21 28.38
N GLY A 164 7.32 -17.36 29.47
CA GLY A 164 7.15 -18.38 30.49
C GLY A 164 6.72 -17.64 31.76
N PHE A 165 5.76 -18.20 32.51
CA PHE A 165 5.40 -17.91 33.92
C PHE A 165 4.33 -16.85 34.27
N GLY A 166 3.38 -17.29 35.10
CA GLY A 166 2.59 -16.46 36.03
C GLY A 166 1.11 -16.31 35.67
N GLY A 167 0.26 -17.18 36.22
CA GLY A 167 -1.18 -16.96 36.21
C GLY A 167 -1.59 -15.74 37.03
N ASP A 168 -2.66 -15.07 36.60
CA ASP A 168 -3.68 -14.51 37.47
C ASP A 168 -4.89 -14.05 36.64
N ASN A 169 -6.07 -14.43 37.12
CA ASN A 169 -7.39 -14.00 36.67
C ASN A 169 -7.48 -12.47 36.60
N ILE A 170 -7.87 -11.89 35.45
CA ILE A 170 -8.69 -10.66 35.43
C ILE A 170 -9.30 -10.36 34.05
N LEU A 171 -10.64 -10.33 34.05
CA LEU A 171 -11.57 -9.52 33.25
C LEU A 171 -11.50 -9.58 31.71
N SER A 172 -12.49 -10.33 31.18
CA SER A 172 -13.26 -10.05 29.96
C SER A 172 -13.29 -8.58 29.54
N VAL A 173 -12.60 -8.26 28.44
CA VAL A 173 -12.82 -7.04 27.65
C VAL A 173 -12.98 -7.45 26.18
N LYS A 174 -14.20 -7.25 25.67
CA LYS A 174 -14.58 -7.39 24.26
C LYS A 174 -13.65 -6.57 23.35
N PRO A 175 -13.21 -7.07 22.18
CA PRO A 175 -12.60 -6.19 21.20
C PRO A 175 -13.70 -5.34 20.56
N SER A 176 -13.63 -4.03 20.82
CA SER A 176 -14.39 -3.02 20.11
C SER A 176 -13.86 -2.91 18.67
N SER A 177 -14.78 -2.58 17.77
CA SER A 177 -14.60 -2.52 16.32
C SER A 177 -13.54 -1.50 15.87
N GLY A 178 -12.39 -2.00 15.37
CA GLY A 178 -11.42 -1.34 14.47
C GLY A 178 -10.00 -1.92 14.57
N PRO A 179 -9.09 -1.81 13.56
CA PRO A 179 -9.23 -1.89 12.11
C PRO A 179 -8.65 -3.23 11.58
N VAL A 180 -9.49 -4.20 11.28
CA VAL A 180 -9.09 -5.50 10.68
C VAL A 180 -8.56 -5.35 9.23
N LEU A 181 -8.80 -4.21 8.59
CA LEU A 181 -8.49 -3.95 7.17
C LEU A 181 -7.00 -3.69 6.86
N ILE A 182 -6.17 -3.33 7.84
CA ILE A 182 -4.74 -3.05 7.60
C ILE A 182 -3.94 -4.36 7.46
N GLU A 183 -4.35 -5.43 8.12
CA GLU A 183 -3.60 -6.69 8.12
C GLU A 183 -3.88 -7.55 6.89
N THR A 184 -5.14 -7.58 6.43
CA THR A 184 -5.54 -8.23 5.17
C THR A 184 -4.91 -7.55 3.95
N SER A 185 -4.59 -6.26 4.04
CA SER A 185 -3.97 -5.51 2.95
C SER A 185 -2.45 -5.74 2.85
N ARG A 186 -1.73 -6.07 3.93
CA ARG A 186 -0.28 -6.35 3.92
C ARG A 186 0.10 -7.52 3.00
N ARG A 187 -0.60 -8.65 3.12
CA ARG A 187 -0.33 -9.83 2.26
C ARG A 187 -0.60 -9.54 0.78
N ALA A 188 -1.63 -8.75 0.49
CA ALA A 188 -1.90 -8.30 -0.87
C ALA A 188 -0.79 -7.37 -1.36
N PHE A 189 -0.25 -6.49 -0.51
CA PHE A 189 0.86 -5.61 -0.86
C PHE A 189 2.16 -6.37 -1.12
N ASP A 190 2.52 -7.34 -0.28
CA ASP A 190 3.73 -8.14 -0.45
C ASP A 190 3.67 -8.96 -1.75
N LYS A 191 2.48 -9.50 -2.08
CA LYS A 191 2.25 -10.19 -3.36
C LYS A 191 2.48 -9.25 -4.54
N MET A 192 1.91 -8.05 -4.52
CA MET A 192 2.07 -7.06 -5.59
C MET A 192 3.53 -6.59 -5.69
N PHE A 193 4.21 -6.39 -4.56
CA PHE A 193 5.61 -5.99 -4.51
C PHE A 193 6.52 -7.03 -5.16
N LYS A 194 6.36 -8.31 -4.78
CA LYS A 194 7.12 -9.42 -5.37
C LYS A 194 6.87 -9.56 -6.86
N GLN A 195 5.63 -9.39 -7.32
CA GLN A 195 5.30 -9.39 -8.75
C GLN A 195 6.02 -8.27 -9.52
N VAL A 196 6.12 -7.06 -8.95
CA VAL A 196 6.86 -5.95 -9.57
C VAL A 196 8.36 -6.25 -9.61
N ILE A 197 8.91 -6.78 -8.52
CA ILE A 197 10.33 -7.15 -8.45
C ILE A 197 10.63 -8.20 -9.50
N GLU A 198 9.86 -9.29 -9.56
CA GLU A 198 10.05 -10.38 -10.52
C GLU A 198 10.01 -9.87 -11.97
N ALA A 199 9.04 -9.02 -12.30
CA ALA A 199 8.87 -8.49 -13.66
C ALA A 199 9.88 -7.39 -14.05
N ALA A 200 10.55 -6.75 -13.07
CA ALA A 200 11.44 -5.62 -13.31
C ALA A 200 12.92 -6.02 -13.35
N ASP A 201 13.64 -5.49 -14.35
CA ASP A 201 15.11 -5.56 -14.43
C ASP A 201 15.78 -4.40 -13.67
N VAL A 202 15.09 -3.26 -13.61
CA VAL A 202 15.51 -2.04 -12.90
C VAL A 202 14.36 -1.57 -12.02
N VAL A 203 14.64 -1.27 -10.76
CA VAL A 203 13.67 -0.73 -9.81
C VAL A 203 13.96 0.76 -9.58
N LEU A 204 12.96 1.59 -9.88
CA LEU A 204 12.94 3.02 -9.62
C LEU A 204 12.19 3.26 -8.32
N TYR A 205 12.91 3.55 -7.24
CA TYR A 205 12.31 3.80 -5.94
C TYR A 205 12.09 5.30 -5.72
N VAL A 206 10.84 5.73 -5.74
CA VAL A 206 10.45 7.14 -5.65
C VAL A 206 10.25 7.57 -4.19
N LEU A 207 10.96 8.63 -3.80
CA LEU A 207 10.94 9.26 -2.48
C LEU A 207 10.39 10.71 -2.58
N ASP A 208 9.79 11.22 -1.50
CA ASP A 208 9.36 12.63 -1.39
C ASP A 208 10.52 13.50 -0.86
N ALA A 209 10.88 14.57 -1.56
CA ALA A 209 12.01 15.43 -1.20
C ALA A 209 11.88 16.08 0.19
N ARG A 210 10.68 16.28 0.71
CA ARG A 210 10.47 16.91 2.03
C ARG A 210 10.89 16.01 3.19
N ASP A 211 10.73 14.70 3.03
CA ASP A 211 11.06 13.69 4.05
C ASP A 211 11.53 12.39 3.37
N PRO A 212 12.77 12.36 2.85
CA PRO A 212 13.25 11.23 2.06
C PRO A 212 13.40 9.97 2.91
N GLU A 213 13.98 10.07 4.11
CA GLU A 213 14.10 8.96 5.06
C GLU A 213 12.73 8.49 5.57
N GLY A 214 11.75 9.39 5.71
CA GLY A 214 10.38 9.02 6.07
C GLY A 214 9.66 8.17 5.03
N THR A 215 10.02 8.32 3.76
CA THR A 215 9.46 7.56 2.63
C THR A 215 10.36 6.39 2.18
N ARG A 216 11.46 6.17 2.89
CA ARG A 216 12.46 5.14 2.61
C ARG A 216 12.30 3.96 3.57
N SER A 217 12.41 2.73 3.06
CA SER A 217 12.47 1.52 3.88
C SER A 217 13.70 0.69 3.51
N LYS A 218 14.56 0.43 4.50
CA LYS A 218 15.78 -0.37 4.33
C LYS A 218 15.49 -1.85 4.07
N GLU A 219 14.34 -2.34 4.53
CA GLU A 219 13.91 -3.74 4.32
C GLU A 219 13.63 -3.99 2.84
N VAL A 220 12.94 -3.05 2.21
CA VAL A 220 12.61 -3.07 0.78
C VAL A 220 13.88 -3.03 -0.06
N GLU A 221 14.84 -2.18 0.33
CA GLU A 221 16.14 -2.10 -0.33
C GLU A 221 16.89 -3.44 -0.23
N ARG A 222 16.88 -4.08 0.95
CA ARG A 222 17.47 -5.40 1.15
C ARG A 222 16.79 -6.48 0.31
N GLU A 223 15.46 -6.50 0.27
CA GLU A 223 14.70 -7.49 -0.51
C GLU A 223 14.95 -7.34 -2.02
N ILE A 224 15.00 -6.10 -2.53
CA ILE A 224 15.35 -5.83 -3.94
C ILE A 224 16.78 -6.27 -4.27
N MET A 225 17.73 -6.05 -3.35
CA MET A 225 19.13 -6.44 -3.54
C MET A 225 19.33 -7.97 -3.43
N ALA A 226 18.55 -8.65 -2.59
CA ALA A 226 18.58 -10.10 -2.48
C ALA A 226 17.93 -10.80 -3.70
N ALA A 227 16.98 -10.14 -4.37
CA ALA A 227 16.30 -10.68 -5.53
C ALA A 227 17.25 -10.89 -6.73
N ASP A 228 17.03 -11.99 -7.46
CA ASP A 228 17.79 -12.44 -8.63
C ASP A 228 19.33 -12.40 -8.44
N GLY A 229 19.80 -12.79 -7.24
CA GLY A 229 21.23 -12.84 -6.93
C GLY A 229 21.94 -11.50 -7.03
N GLY A 230 21.23 -10.38 -6.82
CA GLY A 230 21.79 -9.03 -6.90
C GLY A 230 21.95 -8.49 -8.32
N SER A 231 21.36 -9.15 -9.32
CA SER A 231 21.42 -8.70 -10.71
C SER A 231 20.53 -7.47 -11.01
N LYS A 232 19.52 -7.23 -10.17
CA LYS A 232 18.60 -6.09 -10.27
C LYS A 232 19.29 -4.80 -9.83
N ARG A 233 19.00 -3.70 -10.54
CA ARG A 233 19.54 -2.37 -10.20
C ARG A 233 18.48 -1.52 -9.52
N LEU A 234 18.83 -0.91 -8.40
CA LEU A 234 17.99 0.06 -7.68
C LEU A 234 18.48 1.48 -7.94
N ILE A 235 17.56 2.38 -8.32
CA ILE A 235 17.82 3.81 -8.47
C ILE A 235 16.81 4.56 -7.60
N LEU A 236 17.29 5.46 -6.75
CA LEU A 236 16.41 6.32 -5.97
C LEU A 236 16.04 7.56 -6.79
N ILE A 237 14.75 7.88 -6.83
CA ILE A 237 14.23 9.09 -7.47
C ILE A 237 13.70 10.01 -6.38
N LEU A 238 14.32 11.16 -6.22
CA LEU A 238 13.87 12.18 -5.28
C LEU A 238 12.89 13.11 -5.98
N ASN A 239 11.58 12.94 -5.74
CA ASN A 239 10.53 13.70 -6.40
C ASN A 239 10.05 14.90 -5.56
N LYS A 240 9.35 15.86 -6.19
CA LYS A 240 8.85 17.11 -5.57
C LYS A 240 9.96 18.03 -5.06
N ILE A 241 11.08 18.07 -5.80
CA ILE A 241 12.24 18.91 -5.47
C ILE A 241 11.90 20.40 -5.35
N ASP A 242 10.80 20.84 -5.95
CA ASP A 242 10.30 22.20 -5.90
C ASP A 242 9.77 22.61 -4.52
N LEU A 243 9.51 21.69 -3.59
CA LEU A 243 9.07 22.02 -2.23
C LEU A 243 10.22 22.25 -1.24
N VAL A 244 11.47 22.05 -1.68
CA VAL A 244 12.66 22.08 -0.82
C VAL A 244 13.68 23.08 -1.38
N PRO A 245 14.36 23.88 -0.53
CA PRO A 245 15.36 24.82 -1.00
C PRO A 245 16.60 24.11 -1.60
N PRO A 246 17.35 24.77 -2.51
CA PRO A 246 18.48 24.16 -3.20
C PRO A 246 19.61 23.66 -2.28
N SER A 247 19.85 24.31 -1.14
CA SER A 247 20.88 23.92 -0.18
C SER A 247 20.58 22.55 0.44
N VAL A 248 19.35 22.38 0.91
CA VAL A 248 18.85 21.16 1.54
C VAL A 248 18.77 20.02 0.51
N LEU A 249 18.31 20.31 -0.71
CA LEU A 249 18.30 19.34 -1.79
C LEU A 249 19.69 18.78 -2.10
N LYS A 250 20.71 19.64 -2.18
CA LYS A 250 22.11 19.21 -2.38
C LYS A 250 22.60 18.32 -1.24
N GLY A 251 22.29 18.68 0.01
CA GLY A 251 22.65 17.87 1.18
C GLY A 251 22.01 16.48 1.13
N TRP A 252 20.72 16.39 0.82
CA TRP A 252 20.02 15.10 0.65
C TRP A 252 20.58 14.26 -0.51
N LEU A 253 20.89 14.88 -1.65
CA LEU A 253 21.52 14.16 -2.76
C LEU A 253 22.88 13.58 -2.35
N SER A 254 23.72 14.36 -1.66
CA SER A 254 25.02 13.89 -1.15
C SER A 254 24.88 12.78 -0.11
N HIS A 255 23.84 12.82 0.72
CA HIS A 255 23.56 11.76 1.70
C HIS A 255 23.11 10.47 1.02
N LEU A 256 22.07 10.54 0.17
CA LEU A 256 21.46 9.36 -0.44
C LEU A 256 22.38 8.68 -1.47
N ARG A 257 23.20 9.45 -2.21
CA ARG A 257 24.16 8.93 -3.21
C ARG A 257 25.21 8.00 -2.63
N ARG A 258 25.46 8.08 -1.31
CA ARG A 258 26.35 7.15 -0.61
C ARG A 258 25.79 5.74 -0.56
N SER A 259 24.46 5.61 -0.52
CA SER A 259 23.80 4.30 -0.48
C SER A 259 23.45 3.79 -1.87
N PHE A 260 22.76 4.60 -2.68
CA PHE A 260 22.31 4.19 -4.01
C PHE A 260 22.38 5.37 -4.99
N PRO A 261 22.50 5.13 -6.30
CA PRO A 261 22.42 6.19 -7.29
C PRO A 261 21.10 6.96 -7.17
N THR A 262 21.19 8.28 -6.94
CA THR A 262 19.99 9.12 -6.76
C THR A 262 19.88 10.24 -7.79
N LEU A 263 18.67 10.36 -8.32
CA LEU A 263 18.30 11.37 -9.30
C LEU A 263 17.19 12.28 -8.76
N PRO A 264 17.44 13.60 -8.67
CA PRO A 264 16.39 14.57 -8.38
C PRO A 264 15.46 14.73 -9.60
N LEU A 265 14.16 14.76 -9.35
CA LEU A 265 13.16 14.87 -10.40
C LEU A 265 11.98 15.77 -9.98
N ARG A 266 11.51 16.58 -10.93
CA ARG A 266 10.26 17.31 -10.80
C ARG A 266 9.24 16.70 -11.76
N ALA A 267 8.36 15.84 -11.25
CA ALA A 267 7.41 15.09 -12.08
C ALA A 267 6.18 15.91 -12.51
N SER A 268 5.74 16.84 -11.66
CA SER A 268 4.53 17.63 -11.86
C SER A 268 4.79 19.07 -11.45
N THR A 269 4.02 19.98 -12.05
CA THR A 269 3.83 21.31 -11.47
C THR A 269 2.97 21.17 -10.21
N GLY A 270 3.36 21.83 -9.12
CA GLY A 270 2.61 21.86 -7.86
C GLY A 270 1.24 22.54 -8.00
N ALA A 271 0.49 22.59 -6.89
CA ALA A 271 -0.78 23.30 -6.85
C ALA A 271 -0.59 24.80 -7.19
N PRO A 272 -1.58 25.50 -7.77
CA PRO A 272 -1.42 26.90 -8.17
C PRO A 272 -1.12 27.87 -7.01
N SER A 273 -1.28 27.43 -5.76
CA SER A 273 -0.99 28.18 -4.53
C SER A 273 0.17 27.60 -3.71
N SER A 274 0.91 26.62 -4.26
CA SER A 274 2.05 26.02 -3.55
C SER A 274 3.24 26.97 -3.58
N ASN A 275 3.95 27.06 -2.45
CA ASN A 275 5.19 27.82 -2.36
C ASN A 275 6.35 26.97 -2.91
N SER A 276 6.57 27.06 -4.22
CA SER A 276 7.65 26.31 -4.89
C SER A 276 8.94 27.12 -4.98
N PHE A 277 10.07 26.47 -4.70
CA PHE A 277 11.41 26.97 -4.95
C PHE A 277 11.78 26.70 -6.41
N ASP A 278 12.26 27.74 -7.10
CA ASP A 278 12.70 27.58 -8.48
C ASP A 278 14.17 27.15 -8.54
N HIS A 279 14.39 25.97 -9.09
CA HIS A 279 15.71 25.42 -9.33
C HIS A 279 16.07 25.71 -10.78
N LYS A 280 16.79 26.82 -11.03
CA LYS A 280 17.15 27.29 -12.39
C LYS A 280 17.76 26.19 -13.29
N GLN A 281 18.44 25.20 -12.71
CA GLN A 281 19.09 24.10 -13.42
C GLN A 281 18.23 22.82 -13.52
N MET A 282 17.15 22.69 -12.73
CA MET A 282 16.41 21.43 -12.54
C MET A 282 14.96 21.55 -13.01
N THR A 283 14.78 21.89 -14.28
CA THR A 283 13.44 21.91 -14.89
C THR A 283 12.89 20.49 -15.03
N VAL A 284 11.55 20.37 -15.14
CA VAL A 284 10.85 19.11 -15.46
C VAL A 284 11.48 18.43 -16.69
N LYS A 285 11.83 19.23 -17.71
CA LYS A 285 12.44 18.77 -18.95
C LYS A 285 13.83 18.19 -18.74
N ALA A 286 14.70 18.91 -18.05
CA ALA A 286 16.08 18.50 -17.83
C ALA A 286 16.19 17.23 -16.96
N THR A 287 15.40 17.16 -15.88
CA THR A 287 15.43 16.02 -14.95
C THR A 287 14.86 14.73 -15.55
N THR A 288 13.76 14.83 -16.30
CA THR A 288 13.19 13.67 -17.02
C THR A 288 14.13 13.16 -18.10
N GLU A 289 14.83 14.05 -18.79
CA GLU A 289 15.81 13.69 -19.81
C GLU A 289 17.04 13.02 -19.21
N ALA A 290 17.54 13.49 -18.06
CA ALA A 290 18.62 12.84 -17.34
C ALA A 290 18.25 11.41 -16.92
N LEU A 291 17.03 11.19 -16.42
CA LEU A 291 16.53 9.85 -16.06
C LEU A 291 16.40 8.95 -17.30
N LEU A 292 15.83 9.45 -18.39
CA LEU A 292 15.72 8.70 -19.65
C LEU A 292 17.09 8.35 -20.22
N LYS A 293 18.05 9.28 -20.16
CA LYS A 293 19.43 9.06 -20.60
C LYS A 293 20.09 7.95 -19.76
N ALA A 294 19.95 8.00 -18.44
CA ALA A 294 20.47 6.95 -17.54
C ALA A 294 19.88 5.57 -17.86
N LEU A 295 18.55 5.49 -18.05
CA LEU A 295 17.88 4.25 -18.42
C LEU A 295 18.32 3.74 -19.79
N LYS A 296 18.43 4.63 -20.79
CA LYS A 296 18.92 4.25 -22.12
C LYS A 296 20.37 3.79 -22.08
N SER A 297 21.25 4.48 -21.36
CA SER A 297 22.65 4.05 -21.18
C SER A 297 22.73 2.65 -20.57
N TYR A 298 21.89 2.37 -19.57
CA TYR A 298 21.77 1.03 -19.00
C TYR A 298 21.31 -0.01 -20.05
N VAL A 299 20.29 0.33 -20.86
CA VAL A 299 19.81 -0.53 -21.96
C VAL A 299 20.91 -0.87 -22.96
N HIS A 300 21.74 0.12 -23.32
CA HIS A 300 22.86 -0.11 -24.25
C HIS A 300 23.97 -0.95 -23.62
N SER A 301 24.22 -0.81 -22.32
CA SER A 301 25.26 -1.59 -21.61
C SER A 301 24.94 -3.08 -21.51
N LYS A 302 23.65 -3.43 -21.34
CA LYS A 302 23.22 -4.83 -21.18
C LYS A 302 22.99 -5.56 -22.51
N GLN A 303 22.92 -4.84 -23.65
CA GLN A 303 22.71 -5.38 -25.00
C GLN A 303 21.68 -6.52 -25.11
N LEU A 304 20.56 -6.41 -24.39
CA LEU A 304 19.54 -7.46 -24.41
C LEU A 304 18.72 -7.41 -25.71
N LYS A 305 18.42 -8.59 -26.27
CA LYS A 305 17.50 -8.74 -27.42
C LYS A 305 16.05 -8.40 -27.04
N ARG A 306 15.69 -8.57 -25.76
CA ARG A 306 14.37 -8.20 -25.20
C ARG A 306 14.36 -6.77 -24.65
N SER A 307 13.18 -6.17 -24.59
CA SER A 307 12.96 -4.88 -23.90
C SER A 307 13.27 -4.99 -22.41
N ILE A 308 13.90 -3.97 -21.85
CA ILE A 308 14.12 -3.83 -20.40
C ILE A 308 12.86 -3.27 -19.74
N SER A 309 12.48 -3.89 -18.63
CA SER A 309 11.34 -3.46 -17.80
C SER A 309 11.84 -2.70 -16.57
N ALA A 310 11.40 -1.46 -16.40
CA ALA A 310 11.69 -0.64 -15.22
C ALA A 310 10.43 -0.50 -14.34
N GLY A 311 10.47 -1.05 -13.12
CA GLY A 311 9.39 -0.98 -12.15
C GLY A 311 9.48 0.26 -11.27
N VAL A 312 8.38 0.99 -11.11
CA VAL A 312 8.33 2.19 -10.25
C VAL A 312 7.68 1.84 -8.92
N ILE A 313 8.44 1.90 -7.82
CA ILE A 313 8.00 1.54 -6.47
C ILE A 313 8.08 2.76 -5.54
N GLY A 314 7.27 2.77 -4.47
CA GLY A 314 7.37 3.75 -3.38
C GLY A 314 6.04 4.04 -2.68
N TYR A 315 6.10 4.87 -1.64
CA TYR A 315 4.95 5.24 -0.81
C TYR A 315 3.78 5.80 -1.64
N PRO A 316 2.52 5.70 -1.19
CA PRO A 316 1.41 6.39 -1.82
C PRO A 316 1.67 7.90 -1.90
N ASN A 317 1.14 8.57 -2.94
CA ASN A 317 1.20 10.04 -3.10
C ASN A 317 2.59 10.70 -3.15
N VAL A 318 3.69 9.95 -3.22
CA VAL A 318 5.04 10.49 -3.53
C VAL A 318 5.15 10.97 -4.99
N GLY A 319 4.21 10.56 -5.85
CA GLY A 319 4.12 11.00 -7.25
C GLY A 319 4.58 9.97 -8.28
N LYS A 320 4.56 8.66 -7.98
CA LYS A 320 4.95 7.58 -8.91
C LYS A 320 4.33 7.70 -10.30
N SER A 321 3.00 7.74 -10.39
CA SER A 321 2.29 7.88 -11.67
C SER A 321 2.55 9.23 -12.34
N SER A 322 2.87 10.28 -11.58
CA SER A 322 3.34 11.56 -12.14
C SER A 322 4.73 11.42 -12.78
N VAL A 323 5.65 10.64 -12.18
CA VAL A 323 6.97 10.37 -12.77
C VAL A 323 6.80 9.65 -14.12
N ILE A 324 5.93 8.65 -14.16
CA ILE A 324 5.63 7.89 -15.38
C ILE A 324 5.03 8.81 -16.45
N ASN A 325 4.01 9.58 -16.11
CA ASN A 325 3.39 10.53 -17.03
C ASN A 325 4.41 11.56 -17.54
N ALA A 326 5.31 12.06 -16.68
CA ALA A 326 6.37 12.98 -17.09
C ALA A 326 7.34 12.34 -18.10
N LEU A 327 7.66 11.05 -17.95
CA LEU A 327 8.51 10.32 -18.89
C LEU A 327 7.78 10.07 -20.22
N VAL A 328 6.51 9.66 -20.17
CA VAL A 328 5.69 9.37 -21.36
C VAL A 328 5.41 10.64 -22.17
N SER A 329 5.00 11.74 -21.52
CA SER A 329 4.70 13.01 -22.20
C SER A 329 5.91 13.62 -22.90
N ARG A 330 7.14 13.25 -22.50
CA ARG A 330 8.38 13.73 -23.14
C ARG A 330 8.68 12.97 -24.43
N LEU A 331 8.41 11.67 -24.47
CA LEU A 331 8.67 10.83 -25.63
C LEU A 331 7.53 10.91 -26.65
N ASN A 332 6.29 10.90 -26.16
CA ASN A 332 5.10 11.03 -27.00
C ASN A 332 4.55 12.46 -26.85
N ARG A 333 5.09 13.39 -27.67
CA ARG A 333 4.61 14.78 -27.74
C ARG A 333 3.13 14.82 -28.11
N GLY A 334 2.24 14.88 -27.12
CA GLY A 334 0.79 14.95 -27.32
C GLY A 334 -0.02 13.80 -26.71
N ALA A 335 0.61 12.81 -26.06
CA ALA A 335 -0.13 11.77 -25.35
C ALA A 335 -0.80 12.33 -24.09
N ALA A 336 -2.12 12.13 -23.99
CA ALA A 336 -2.88 12.34 -22.77
C ALA A 336 -2.29 11.55 -21.60
N SER A 337 -2.54 12.02 -20.36
CA SER A 337 -2.13 11.35 -19.12
C SER A 337 -2.45 9.85 -19.17
N THR A 338 -1.42 9.01 -19.28
CA THR A 338 -1.58 7.55 -19.46
C THR A 338 -2.00 6.88 -18.15
N CYS A 339 -1.42 7.34 -17.04
CA CYS A 339 -1.84 6.94 -15.71
C CYS A 339 -2.81 7.97 -15.12
N PRO A 340 -3.89 7.54 -14.44
CA PRO A 340 -4.71 8.44 -13.64
C PRO A 340 -3.87 8.98 -12.48
N VAL A 341 -3.88 10.30 -12.31
CA VAL A 341 -3.18 11.01 -11.23
C VAL A 341 -4.21 11.81 -10.43
N GLY A 342 -4.07 11.76 -9.11
CA GLY A 342 -4.88 12.53 -8.18
C GLY A 342 -4.27 12.51 -6.78
N ALA A 343 -4.81 13.34 -5.90
CA ALA A 343 -4.29 13.54 -4.54
C ALA A 343 -4.81 12.51 -3.52
N GLU A 344 -5.67 11.58 -3.94
CA GLU A 344 -6.16 10.48 -3.09
C GLU A 344 -5.24 9.26 -3.23
N ALA A 345 -4.84 8.67 -2.10
CA ALA A 345 -4.10 7.41 -2.13
C ALA A 345 -5.01 6.28 -2.65
N GLY A 346 -4.44 5.31 -3.38
CA GLY A 346 -5.19 4.17 -3.92
C GLY A 346 -5.82 4.38 -5.30
N ILE A 347 -5.46 5.44 -6.03
CA ILE A 347 -5.90 5.63 -7.43
C ILE A 347 -5.36 4.52 -8.35
N THR A 348 -4.09 4.14 -8.16
CA THR A 348 -3.48 3.01 -8.86
C THR A 348 -3.68 1.76 -8.02
N THR A 349 -4.66 0.93 -8.40
CA THR A 349 -5.01 -0.32 -7.70
C THR A 349 -4.40 -1.56 -8.33
N SER A 350 -4.08 -1.51 -9.62
CA SER A 350 -3.55 -2.63 -10.41
C SER A 350 -2.20 -2.29 -11.02
N LEU A 351 -1.36 -3.32 -11.21
CA LEU A 351 -0.10 -3.22 -11.92
C LEU A 351 -0.38 -2.98 -13.41
N ARG A 352 0.30 -2.00 -14.01
CA ARG A 352 0.11 -1.63 -15.42
C ARG A 352 1.44 -1.52 -16.12
N GLU A 353 1.57 -2.17 -17.27
CA GLU A 353 2.74 -2.06 -18.13
C GLU A 353 2.52 -0.99 -19.19
N ILE A 354 3.46 -0.05 -19.28
CA ILE A 354 3.44 1.07 -20.21
C ILE A 354 4.68 0.97 -21.10
N LYS A 355 4.45 0.67 -22.38
CA LYS A 355 5.51 0.65 -23.38
C LYS A 355 5.87 2.08 -23.74
N ILE A 356 7.12 2.46 -23.49
CA ILE A 356 7.64 3.78 -23.81
C ILE A 356 8.42 3.75 -25.13
N ASP A 357 9.27 2.75 -25.29
CA ASP A 357 10.10 2.52 -26.47
C ASP A 357 10.11 1.01 -26.76
N ASN A 358 10.53 0.60 -27.95
CA ASN A 358 10.64 -0.82 -28.31
C ASN A 358 11.59 -1.58 -27.37
N LYS A 359 12.58 -0.87 -26.81
CA LYS A 359 13.57 -1.43 -25.87
C LYS A 359 13.30 -1.13 -24.40
N LEU A 360 12.31 -0.28 -24.07
CA LEU A 360 12.04 0.17 -22.70
C LEU A 360 10.55 0.12 -22.36
N LYS A 361 10.22 -0.63 -21.31
CA LYS A 361 8.89 -0.72 -20.70
C LYS A 361 8.95 -0.18 -19.28
N LEU A 362 7.91 0.54 -18.86
CA LEU A 362 7.71 0.92 -17.46
C LEU A 362 6.58 0.11 -16.84
N ILE A 363 6.71 -0.21 -15.56
CA ILE A 363 5.66 -0.86 -14.77
C ILE A 363 5.21 0.11 -13.69
N ASP A 364 3.93 0.50 -13.73
CA ASP A 364 3.29 1.29 -12.67
C ASP A 364 2.78 0.33 -11.58
N SER A 365 3.29 0.48 -10.36
CA SER A 365 2.83 -0.29 -9.21
C SER A 365 1.89 0.53 -8.33
N PRO A 366 0.96 -0.12 -7.60
CA PRO A 366 0.28 0.55 -6.49
C PRO A 366 1.29 1.10 -5.48
N GLY A 367 0.88 2.13 -4.72
CA GLY A 367 1.72 2.65 -3.64
C GLY A 367 1.76 1.69 -2.46
N ILE A 368 2.96 1.32 -2.04
CA ILE A 368 3.16 0.38 -0.94
C ILE A 368 3.60 1.18 0.28
N VAL A 369 2.88 1.00 1.38
CA VAL A 369 3.25 1.54 2.69
C VAL A 369 4.00 0.45 3.41
N PHE A 370 5.29 0.68 3.65
CA PHE A 370 6.10 -0.26 4.41
C PHE A 370 5.88 0.02 5.89
N PRO A 371 5.31 -0.92 6.65
CA PRO A 371 5.23 -0.77 8.09
C PRO A 371 6.66 -0.79 8.65
N ASN A 372 6.98 0.15 9.53
CA ASN A 372 8.25 0.14 10.23
C ASN A 372 8.33 -1.13 11.11
N SER A 373 9.47 -1.80 11.16
CA SER A 373 9.65 -3.16 11.74
C SER A 373 9.33 -3.31 13.22
N ASP A 374 9.03 -2.22 13.92
CA ASP A 374 8.82 -2.23 15.36
C ASP A 374 7.41 -2.73 15.74
N LYS A 375 7.18 -4.03 15.54
CA LYS A 375 5.92 -4.73 15.81
C LYS A 375 5.50 -4.74 17.29
N ARG A 376 6.39 -4.35 18.22
CA ARG A 376 6.17 -4.37 19.68
C ARG A 376 6.13 -2.97 20.30
N LYS A 377 5.23 -2.11 19.81
CA LYS A 377 5.13 -0.74 20.31
C LYS A 377 3.81 -0.47 21.07
N PRO A 378 3.87 0.17 22.25
CA PRO A 378 2.71 0.55 23.05
C PRO A 378 1.75 1.48 22.28
N LEU A 379 0.48 1.53 22.71
CA LEU A 379 -0.62 2.22 22.02
C LEU A 379 -0.29 3.68 21.63
N TYR A 380 0.44 4.42 22.47
CA TYR A 380 0.86 5.79 22.18
C TYR A 380 1.79 5.91 20.96
N LYS A 381 2.64 4.90 20.71
CA LYS A 381 3.48 4.87 19.50
C LYS A 381 2.69 4.49 18.26
N LYS A 382 1.57 3.77 18.38
CA LYS A 382 0.67 3.47 17.25
C LYS A 382 -0.03 4.74 16.75
N LEU A 383 -0.51 5.58 17.66
CA LEU A 383 -1.07 6.90 17.33
C LEU A 383 -0.04 7.79 16.63
N ASN A 384 1.21 7.77 17.10
CA ASN A 384 2.30 8.52 16.45
C ASN A 384 2.66 7.95 15.07
N GLU A 385 2.58 6.64 14.88
CA GLU A 385 2.80 6.00 13.57
C GLU A 385 1.71 6.40 12.58
N GLU A 386 0.43 6.35 12.98
CA GLU A 386 -0.68 6.81 12.16
C GLU A 386 -0.53 8.30 11.81
N ALA A 387 -0.19 9.13 12.79
CA ALA A 387 0.09 10.55 12.61
C ALA A 387 1.24 10.80 11.61
N ARG A 388 2.31 9.99 11.68
CA ARG A 388 3.42 10.03 10.72
C ARG A 388 2.94 9.63 9.31
N LEU A 389 2.16 8.56 9.19
CA LEU A 389 1.60 8.11 7.91
C LEU A 389 0.67 9.15 7.27
N ILE A 390 -0.09 9.88 8.09
CA ILE A 390 -0.91 11.02 7.65
C ILE A 390 -0.01 12.13 7.06
N LEU A 391 1.07 12.51 7.75
CA LEU A 391 1.99 13.55 7.28
C LEU A 391 2.75 13.15 6.00
N LEU A 392 3.02 11.85 5.83
CA LEU A 392 3.61 11.26 4.62
C LEU A 392 2.58 11.09 3.48
N ASN A 393 1.31 11.46 3.70
CA ASN A 393 0.20 11.34 2.74
C ASN A 393 -0.10 9.89 2.32
N ALA A 394 0.21 8.91 3.17
CA ALA A 394 -0.06 7.51 2.92
C ALA A 394 -1.55 7.15 3.07
N ILE A 395 -2.23 7.84 4.00
CA ILE A 395 -3.64 7.58 4.34
C ILE A 395 -4.55 8.60 3.61
N PRO A 396 -5.61 8.14 2.90
CA PRO A 396 -6.60 9.02 2.31
C PRO A 396 -7.32 9.88 3.37
N PRO A 397 -7.70 11.12 3.04
CA PRO A 397 -8.35 12.03 3.98
C PRO A 397 -9.67 11.51 4.57
N LYS A 398 -10.34 10.58 3.88
CA LYS A 398 -11.61 9.97 4.31
C LYS A 398 -11.44 8.93 5.41
N GLN A 399 -10.24 8.38 5.56
CA GLN A 399 -9.91 7.32 6.51
C GLN A 399 -9.22 7.86 7.77
N ILE A 400 -8.95 9.16 7.83
CA ILE A 400 -8.33 9.79 8.99
C ILE A 400 -9.40 9.92 10.08
N SER A 401 -9.26 9.17 11.17
CA SER A 401 -10.15 9.25 12.33
C SER A 401 -9.81 10.48 13.18
N ASP A 402 -8.55 10.64 13.56
CA ASP A 402 -8.07 11.75 14.39
C ASP A 402 -6.91 12.53 13.71
N PRO A 403 -7.15 13.78 13.25
CA PRO A 403 -6.12 14.60 12.63
C PRO A 403 -5.26 15.39 13.64
N ILE A 404 -5.62 15.45 14.93
CA ILE A 404 -4.95 16.34 15.90
C ILE A 404 -3.49 15.90 16.19
N PRO A 405 -3.19 14.60 16.41
CA PRO A 405 -1.82 14.14 16.66
C PRO A 405 -0.88 14.43 15.47
N ALA A 406 -1.39 14.32 14.24
CA ALA A 406 -0.61 14.65 13.04
C ALA A 406 -0.19 16.13 13.02
N VAL A 407 -1.07 17.05 13.43
CA VAL A 407 -0.73 18.47 13.54
C VAL A 407 0.25 18.73 14.68
N ALA A 408 0.10 18.03 15.81
CA ALA A 408 1.05 18.14 16.92
C ALA A 408 2.48 17.74 16.49
N LEU A 409 2.63 16.61 15.79
CA LEU A 409 3.91 16.18 15.24
C LEU A 409 4.46 17.15 14.18
N LEU A 410 3.58 17.75 13.37
CA LEU A 410 3.99 18.76 12.39
C LEU A 410 4.52 20.02 13.08
N LEU A 411 3.85 20.51 14.12
CA LEU A 411 4.30 21.67 14.88
C LEU A 411 5.64 21.41 15.58
N ASP A 412 5.84 20.22 16.14
CA ASP A 412 7.11 19.83 16.77
C ASP A 412 8.26 19.79 15.74
N ARG A 413 8.01 19.18 14.57
CA ARG A 413 8.96 19.14 13.44
C ARG A 413 9.33 20.52 12.93
N LEU A 414 8.34 21.41 12.78
CA LEU A 414 8.56 22.78 12.30
C LEU A 414 9.20 23.67 13.35
N SER A 415 8.99 23.39 14.64
CA SER A 415 9.67 24.09 15.74
C SER A 415 11.16 23.74 15.74
N SER A 416 11.49 22.45 15.60
CA SER A 416 12.88 21.97 15.54
C SER A 416 13.68 22.54 14.37
N SER A 417 13.01 22.81 13.24
CA SER A 417 13.62 23.36 12.02
C SER A 417 13.54 24.89 11.92
N GLY A 418 12.93 25.58 12.89
CA GLY A 418 12.73 27.04 12.85
C GLY A 418 11.76 27.52 11.77
N LEU A 419 11.03 26.62 11.10
CA LEU A 419 10.09 26.94 10.02
C LEU A 419 8.69 27.30 10.53
N ILE A 420 8.44 27.16 11.83
CA ILE A 420 7.14 27.47 12.45
C ILE A 420 6.69 28.92 12.21
N SER A 421 7.62 29.88 12.20
CA SER A 421 7.30 31.30 11.95
C SER A 421 6.65 31.52 10.59
N LYS A 422 7.12 30.82 9.54
CA LYS A 422 6.54 30.88 8.19
C LYS A 422 5.13 30.30 8.14
N MET A 423 4.87 29.25 8.94
CA MET A 423 3.54 28.65 9.04
C MET A 423 2.55 29.61 9.73
N LEU A 424 2.99 30.29 10.80
CA LEU A 424 2.18 31.28 11.51
C LEU A 424 1.87 32.49 10.62
N GLU A 425 2.84 32.97 9.85
CA GLU A 425 2.67 34.04 8.87
C GLU A 425 1.64 33.68 7.80
N PHE A 426 1.72 32.45 7.25
CA PHE A 426 0.78 31.96 6.25
C PHE A 426 -0.68 31.96 6.72
N TYR A 427 -0.92 31.63 8.00
CA TYR A 427 -2.26 31.68 8.59
C TYR A 427 -2.61 33.05 9.19
N SER A 428 -1.67 34.00 9.18
CA SER A 428 -1.79 35.32 9.81
C SER A 428 -2.20 35.22 11.29
N ILE A 429 -1.52 34.32 12.00
CA ILE A 429 -1.74 33.99 13.40
C ILE A 429 -0.65 34.68 14.24
N PRO A 430 -1.00 35.33 15.37
CA PRO A 430 -0.02 35.82 16.34
C PRO A 430 0.93 34.71 16.82
N PRO A 431 2.13 35.04 17.33
CA PRO A 431 2.97 34.05 18.00
C PRO A 431 2.17 33.34 19.11
N LEU A 432 2.26 32.01 19.12
CA LEU A 432 1.50 31.17 20.05
C LEU A 432 2.02 31.39 21.47
N PHE A 433 1.14 31.82 22.38
CA PHE A 433 1.42 31.89 23.81
C PHE A 433 0.67 30.74 24.49
N PRO A 434 1.36 29.65 24.87
CA PRO A 434 0.69 28.51 25.49
C PRO A 434 0.21 28.91 26.89
N LEU A 435 -1.08 29.22 27.03
CA LEU A 435 -1.68 29.48 28.35
C LEU A 435 -1.70 28.22 29.24
N ASN A 436 -1.83 27.03 28.64
CA ASN A 436 -2.09 25.77 29.35
C ASN A 436 -1.16 24.60 28.92
N GLY A 437 -0.02 24.87 28.30
CA GLY A 437 0.91 23.83 27.80
C GLY A 437 0.50 23.14 26.48
N GLU A 438 -0.78 23.18 26.09
CA GLU A 438 -1.27 22.60 24.82
C GLU A 438 -1.13 23.56 23.62
N LYS A 439 0.08 23.67 23.06
CA LYS A 439 0.37 24.50 21.86
C LYS A 439 -0.50 24.14 20.65
N THR A 440 -0.81 22.86 20.46
CA THR A 440 -1.56 22.35 19.31
C THR A 440 -3.01 22.83 19.31
N ASN A 441 -3.68 22.79 20.46
CA ASN A 441 -5.10 23.18 20.56
C ASN A 441 -5.28 24.69 20.38
N ASP A 442 -4.41 25.50 20.97
CA ASP A 442 -4.43 26.95 20.76
C ASP A 442 -4.20 27.32 19.28
N PHE A 443 -3.19 26.71 18.65
CA PHE A 443 -2.94 26.87 17.22
C PHE A 443 -4.18 26.53 16.37
N LEU A 444 -4.80 25.38 16.61
CA LEU A 444 -5.97 24.93 15.86
C LEU A 444 -7.19 25.82 16.07
N VAL A 445 -7.40 26.34 17.29
CA VAL A 445 -8.46 27.31 17.58
C VAL A 445 -8.26 28.60 16.80
N GLN A 446 -7.02 29.10 16.74
CA GLN A 446 -6.71 30.33 15.99
C GLN A 446 -6.84 30.12 14.48
N VAL A 447 -6.38 28.98 13.95
CA VAL A 447 -6.60 28.58 12.55
C VAL A 447 -8.09 28.49 12.24
N ALA A 448 -8.88 27.86 13.11
CA ALA A 448 -10.32 27.70 12.94
C ALA A 448 -11.04 29.05 12.84
N ARG A 449 -10.65 30.02 13.68
CA ARG A 449 -11.18 31.40 13.64
C ARG A 449 -10.81 32.12 12.34
N LYS A 450 -9.55 32.04 11.91
CA LYS A 450 -9.05 32.71 10.69
C LYS A 450 -9.62 32.10 9.40
N ARG A 451 -9.76 30.77 9.35
CA ARG A 451 -10.29 30.04 8.18
C ARG A 451 -11.81 29.86 8.21
N GLY A 452 -12.49 30.38 9.23
CA GLY A 452 -13.95 30.29 9.36
C GLY A 452 -14.48 28.87 9.58
N ARG A 453 -13.68 27.98 10.18
CA ARG A 453 -14.08 26.60 10.54
C ARG A 453 -14.76 26.61 11.91
N LEU A 454 -15.92 27.27 11.98
CA LEU A 454 -16.72 27.40 13.19
C LEU A 454 -17.94 26.46 13.11
N GLY A 455 -18.25 25.82 14.22
CA GLY A 455 -19.47 25.04 14.41
C GLY A 455 -20.67 25.91 14.79
N LYS A 456 -21.75 25.25 15.20
CA LYS A 456 -22.95 25.92 15.72
C LYS A 456 -22.58 26.70 16.99
N GLY A 457 -23.13 27.90 17.15
CA GLY A 457 -22.82 28.77 18.28
C GLY A 457 -21.46 29.47 18.22
N GLY A 458 -20.77 29.44 17.07
CA GLY A 458 -19.46 30.11 16.92
C GLY A 458 -18.30 29.36 17.57
N VAL A 459 -18.53 28.12 18.04
CA VAL A 459 -17.50 27.28 18.65
C VAL A 459 -16.50 26.82 17.57
N PRO A 460 -15.19 27.06 17.72
CA PRO A 460 -14.18 26.59 16.77
C PRO A 460 -14.17 25.06 16.62
N ASN A 461 -14.20 24.58 15.37
CA ASN A 461 -14.12 23.14 15.08
C ASN A 461 -12.66 22.72 14.84
N ILE A 462 -12.06 22.12 15.86
CA ILE A 462 -10.65 21.71 15.90
C ILE A 462 -10.34 20.65 14.84
N ASN A 463 -11.19 19.62 14.71
CA ASN A 463 -10.99 18.54 13.75
C ASN A 463 -11.01 19.04 12.29
N SER A 464 -11.96 19.92 11.95
CA SER A 464 -12.02 20.50 10.60
C SER A 464 -10.85 21.44 10.31
N ALA A 465 -10.39 22.18 11.31
CA ALA A 465 -9.21 23.02 11.19
C ALA A 465 -7.93 22.17 11.00
N ALA A 466 -7.75 21.12 11.80
CA ALA A 466 -6.62 20.20 11.68
C ALA A 466 -6.58 19.54 10.29
N MET A 467 -7.75 19.12 9.79
CA MET A 467 -7.85 18.58 8.44
C MET A 467 -7.45 19.59 7.36
N THR A 468 -7.82 20.86 7.54
CA THR A 468 -7.43 21.94 6.63
C THR A 468 -5.91 22.13 6.64
N VAL A 469 -5.28 22.10 7.82
CA VAL A 469 -3.81 22.20 7.97
C VAL A 469 -3.11 21.03 7.27
N ILE A 470 -3.59 19.79 7.44
CA ILE A 470 -3.04 18.61 6.76
C ILE A 470 -3.17 18.74 5.24
N THR A 471 -4.30 19.25 4.73
CA THR A 471 -4.46 19.47 3.29
C THR A 471 -3.53 20.57 2.76
N ASP A 472 -3.36 21.66 3.50
CA ASP A 472 -2.44 22.74 3.11
C ASP A 472 -0.97 22.27 3.14
N TRP A 473 -0.62 21.38 4.08
CA TRP A 473 0.67 20.69 4.13
C TRP A 473 0.87 19.78 2.90
N ARG A 474 -0.12 18.95 2.57
CA ARG A 474 -0.08 18.05 1.41
C ARG A 474 0.10 18.80 0.10
N ASP A 475 -0.62 19.91 -0.06
CA ASP A 475 -0.61 20.73 -1.26
C ASP A 475 0.67 21.60 -1.38
N GLY A 476 1.53 21.59 -0.36
CA GLY A 476 2.79 22.35 -0.35
C GLY A 476 2.58 23.85 -0.19
N ARG A 477 1.47 24.28 0.42
CA ARG A 477 1.24 25.69 0.77
C ARG A 477 2.05 26.09 1.99
N ILE A 478 2.14 25.19 2.96
CA ILE A 478 3.01 25.33 4.13
C ILE A 478 4.41 24.87 3.73
N GLN A 479 5.41 25.72 3.98
CA GLN A 479 6.82 25.36 3.79
C GLN A 479 7.29 24.49 4.96
N GLY A 480 7.84 23.31 4.66
CA GLY A 480 8.50 22.47 5.64
C GLY A 480 9.23 21.30 4.99
N TRP A 481 10.39 20.97 5.54
CA TRP A 481 11.26 19.88 5.10
C TRP A 481 12.10 19.40 6.28
N LEU A 482 12.60 18.17 6.19
CA LEU A 482 13.59 17.65 7.11
C LEU A 482 15.00 18.05 6.63
N GLU A 483 15.86 18.43 7.57
CA GLU A 483 17.26 18.66 7.26
C GLU A 483 18.00 17.33 7.09
N PRO A 484 18.94 17.23 6.13
CA PRO A 484 19.76 16.04 5.99
C PRO A 484 20.59 15.85 7.27
N PRO A 485 20.81 14.61 7.71
CA PRO A 485 21.65 14.36 8.88
C PRO A 485 23.05 14.92 8.62
N MET A 486 23.49 15.83 9.49
CA MET A 486 24.86 16.33 9.47
C MET A 486 25.77 15.17 9.85
N LEU A 487 26.41 14.57 8.85
CA LEU A 487 27.48 13.64 9.10
C LEU A 487 28.65 14.45 9.64
N GLN A 488 29.11 14.12 10.84
CA GLN A 488 30.32 14.73 11.37
C GLN A 488 31.45 14.43 10.40
N VAL A 489 31.93 15.47 9.73
CA VAL A 489 33.23 15.42 9.06
C VAL A 489 34.20 15.27 10.22
N ALA A 490 34.89 14.14 10.31
CA ALA A 490 35.99 13.99 11.24
C ALA A 490 36.96 15.15 10.97
N SER A 491 36.97 16.16 11.85
CA SER A 491 37.95 17.22 11.79
C SER A 491 39.30 16.55 11.97
N SER A 492 40.17 16.70 10.98
CA SER A 492 41.55 16.21 10.95
C SER A 492 42.39 16.88 12.04
N THR A 493 42.10 16.61 13.31
CA THR A 493 42.79 17.23 14.44
C THR A 493 43.09 16.28 15.59
N ASP A 494 42.88 14.96 15.46
CA ASP A 494 43.41 13.99 16.43
C ASP A 494 43.69 12.65 15.74
N CYS A 495 44.96 12.35 15.46
CA CYS A 495 45.42 11.03 15.05
C CYS A 495 46.48 10.54 16.03
N SER A 496 46.03 9.89 17.11
CA SER A 496 46.82 8.94 17.88
C SER A 496 45.93 7.78 18.35
N SER A 497 45.44 6.96 17.43
CA SER A 497 45.22 5.53 17.65
C SER A 497 44.61 4.88 16.42
N THR A 498 45.36 3.90 15.92
CA THR A 498 45.07 2.86 14.93
C THR A 498 43.59 2.52 14.72
N SER A 499 43.04 2.85 13.54
CA SER A 499 41.95 2.10 12.93
C SER A 499 42.02 2.17 11.40
N ILE A 500 42.19 1.00 10.80
CA ILE A 500 42.28 0.71 9.37
C ILE A 500 40.91 0.91 8.71
N GLY A 501 40.82 1.66 7.60
CA GLY A 501 39.60 1.67 6.77
C GLY A 501 39.36 2.87 5.85
N TRP A 502 39.94 2.78 4.65
CA TRP A 502 39.46 3.25 3.32
C TRP A 502 39.41 4.74 2.92
N ASP A 503 40.08 4.97 1.77
CA ASP A 503 39.97 6.04 0.77
C ASP A 503 40.11 7.50 1.23
N THR A 504 41.37 7.92 1.44
CA THR A 504 41.78 9.32 1.27
C THR A 504 42.62 9.45 -0.01
N LYS A 505 42.15 10.28 -0.95
CA LYS A 505 42.87 10.58 -2.19
C LYS A 505 43.81 11.76 -1.93
N THR A 506 45.05 11.48 -1.56
CA THR A 506 46.13 12.47 -1.42
C THR A 506 46.80 12.69 -2.78
N ILE A 507 46.93 13.96 -3.19
CA ILE A 507 47.73 14.33 -4.36
C ILE A 507 49.19 14.33 -3.91
N VAL A 508 49.95 13.33 -4.34
CA VAL A 508 51.37 13.20 -4.01
C VAL A 508 52.17 13.97 -5.05
N SER A 509 52.94 14.97 -4.62
CA SER A 509 53.75 15.83 -5.51
C SER A 509 55.05 15.16 -5.97
N GLU A 510 55.45 14.05 -5.35
CA GLU A 510 56.64 13.27 -5.72
C GLU A 510 56.36 11.78 -5.54
N TRP A 511 56.95 10.94 -6.39
CA TRP A 511 56.81 9.48 -6.25
C TRP A 511 57.58 9.01 -5.02
N SER A 512 56.92 8.32 -4.11
CA SER A 512 57.56 7.70 -2.95
C SER A 512 58.56 6.62 -3.39
N LYS A 513 59.68 6.50 -2.67
CA LYS A 513 60.72 5.48 -2.89
C LYS A 513 60.13 4.06 -2.91
N GLU A 514 60.68 3.22 -3.78
CA GLU A 514 60.23 1.84 -4.01
C GLU A 514 60.14 1.03 -2.70
N PHE A 515 59.04 0.28 -2.58
CA PHE A 515 58.74 -0.59 -1.45
C PHE A 515 59.71 -1.78 -1.44
N LYS A 516 60.62 -1.83 -0.46
CA LYS A 516 61.50 -2.98 -0.26
C LYS A 516 60.70 -4.14 0.31
N MET A 517 60.67 -5.25 -0.44
CA MET A 517 59.93 -6.48 -0.10
C MET A 517 60.62 -7.37 0.95
N GLU A 518 61.85 -7.02 1.35
CA GLU A 518 62.63 -7.75 2.37
C GLU A 518 62.08 -7.42 3.76
N GLY A 519 61.19 -8.26 4.27
CA GLY A 519 60.60 -8.14 5.61
C GLY A 519 59.09 -8.37 5.67
N LEU A 520 58.41 -8.54 4.54
CA LEU A 520 56.97 -8.85 4.50
C LEU A 520 56.67 -10.34 4.77
N TRP A 521 57.67 -11.20 4.57
CA TRP A 521 57.60 -12.62 4.85
C TRP A 521 58.62 -12.90 5.95
N GLY A 522 58.12 -13.00 7.18
CA GLY A 522 58.96 -13.29 8.35
C GLY A 522 59.69 -14.61 8.16
N ASN A 523 60.97 -14.52 7.81
CA ASN A 523 61.94 -15.57 8.04
C ASN A 523 62.77 -15.12 9.25
N GLU A 524 62.26 -15.43 10.43
CA GLU A 524 63.11 -15.64 11.60
C GLU A 524 63.90 -16.93 11.34
N ASP A 525 65.13 -16.79 10.86
CA ASP A 525 66.11 -17.87 10.92
C ASP A 525 67.41 -17.36 11.55
N TYR A 526 67.58 -17.80 12.81
CA TYR A 526 68.83 -18.14 13.49
C TYR A 526 69.96 -17.10 13.53
N GLN A 527 70.03 -16.37 14.67
CA GLN A 527 71.32 -15.99 15.25
C GLN A 527 72.04 -17.26 15.70
N GLY A 528 72.93 -17.77 14.83
CA GLY A 528 74.07 -18.58 15.25
C GLY A 528 75.19 -17.63 15.65
N ASP A 529 75.36 -17.41 16.95
CA ASP A 529 76.65 -17.04 17.52
C ASP A 529 77.61 -18.23 17.40
N GLU A 530 78.92 -17.91 17.36
CA GLU A 530 80.12 -18.77 17.28
C GLU A 530 80.71 -18.94 15.87
N MET A 531 81.99 -18.60 15.58
CA MET A 531 83.14 -18.26 16.43
C MET A 531 84.22 -17.52 15.61
N MET A 532 85.10 -16.86 16.37
CA MET A 532 86.39 -16.33 15.92
C MET A 532 87.35 -17.43 15.43
N GLU A 533 88.35 -16.96 14.67
CA GLU A 533 89.59 -17.58 14.16
C GLU A 533 89.52 -18.38 12.85
#